data_AF-A0A9K3H2B3-F1
#
_entry.id   AF-A0A9K3H2B3-F1
#
_cell.length_a   1.000
_cell.length_b   1.000
_cell.length_c   1.000
_cell.angle_alpha   90.00
_cell.angle_beta   90.00
_cell.angle_gamma   90.00
#
_symmetry.space_group_name_H-M   'P 1'
#
loop_
_entity.id
_entity.type
_entity.pdbx_description
1 polymer ?
#
loop_
_entity_poly.entity_id
_entity_poly.type
_entity_poly.pdbx_seq_one_letter_code
_entity_poly.pdbx_strand_id
1 'polypeptide(L)'
;MVGVDFNGETSVDFDVTTLYIPPLTTATTKFLGLPLPPFLKIAIVPEIFRGIINLESGKVDLKFKAKFWFSMGSIYKAPPLLVETLLTSEESKGSLRSGSGRRLDEEGRCKLVGVATVEPIDDFFMNSFLDLPTECLAILNATITFSKDEDFKLNL
;
A
#
# COMPACT_ATOMS: atom_id res chain seq x y z
N MET A 1 -4.35 9.83 -18.31
CA MET A 1 -3.33 10.49 -19.16
C MET A 1 -2.03 10.50 -18.37
N VAL A 2 -1.01 9.80 -18.85
CA VAL A 2 0.33 9.83 -18.25
C VAL A 2 1.06 11.05 -18.85
N GLY A 3 1.22 12.10 -18.05
CA GLY A 3 2.12 13.20 -18.39
C GLY A 3 3.53 12.80 -17.97
N VAL A 4 4.49 12.88 -18.90
CA VAL A 4 5.90 12.70 -18.60
C VAL A 4 6.54 14.09 -18.57
N ASP A 5 7.08 14.47 -17.42
CA ASP A 5 7.75 15.74 -17.23
C ASP A 5 9.22 15.65 -17.69
N PHE A 6 9.87 16.80 -17.91
CA PHE A 6 11.25 16.90 -18.42
C PHE A 6 12.33 16.20 -17.57
N ASN A 7 12.00 15.72 -16.37
CA ASN A 7 12.90 15.00 -15.45
C ASN A 7 12.76 13.47 -15.50
N GLY A 8 12.06 12.92 -16.49
CA GLY A 8 11.79 11.48 -16.58
C GLY A 8 10.76 10.99 -15.55
N GLU A 9 10.02 11.91 -14.93
CA GLU A 9 8.97 11.63 -13.97
C GLU A 9 7.64 11.35 -14.68
N THR A 10 7.02 10.25 -14.31
CA THR A 10 5.73 9.78 -14.79
C THR A 10 4.77 9.77 -13.62
N SER A 11 3.72 10.60 -13.70
CA SER A 11 2.63 10.56 -12.72
C SER A 11 1.72 9.36 -12.99
N VAL A 12 1.41 8.61 -11.95
CA VAL A 12 0.51 7.45 -11.99
C VAL A 12 -0.64 7.66 -11.00
N ASP A 13 -1.85 7.34 -11.43
CA ASP A 13 -3.04 7.32 -10.59
C ASP A 13 -3.77 6.01 -10.86
N PHE A 14 -3.79 5.12 -9.86
CA PHE A 14 -4.39 3.80 -9.99
C PHE A 14 -5.87 3.89 -9.69
N ASP A 15 -6.69 3.26 -10.53
CA ASP A 15 -8.11 3.13 -10.28
C ASP A 15 -8.35 2.19 -9.08
N VAL A 16 -8.61 2.80 -7.92
CA VAL A 16 -8.86 2.07 -6.68
C VAL A 16 -10.15 1.24 -6.71
N THR A 17 -11.04 1.48 -7.68
CA THR A 17 -12.26 0.65 -7.85
C THR A 17 -11.97 -0.70 -8.48
N THR A 18 -10.88 -0.80 -9.25
CA THR A 18 -10.42 -2.04 -9.90
C THR A 18 -9.19 -2.65 -9.23
N LEU A 19 -8.58 -1.94 -8.26
CA LEU A 19 -7.44 -2.41 -7.49
C LEU A 19 -7.84 -3.57 -6.56
N TYR A 20 -7.37 -4.78 -6.88
CA TYR A 20 -7.57 -5.95 -6.04
C TYR A 20 -6.50 -6.05 -4.95
N ILE A 21 -6.93 -5.90 -3.69
CA ILE A 21 -6.10 -6.20 -2.51
C ILE A 21 -6.77 -7.36 -1.77
N PRO A 22 -6.14 -8.55 -1.69
CA PRO A 22 -6.74 -9.67 -0.99
C PRO A 22 -6.86 -9.35 0.50
N PRO A 23 -7.94 -9.79 1.17
CA PRO A 23 -8.07 -9.60 2.61
C PRO A 23 -6.94 -10.34 3.34
N LEU A 24 -6.47 -9.73 4.43
CA LEU A 24 -5.54 -10.39 5.33
C LEU A 24 -6.29 -11.36 6.23
N THR A 25 -5.77 -12.58 6.35
CA THR A 25 -6.33 -13.66 7.16
C THR A 25 -5.21 -14.37 7.90
N THR A 26 -5.54 -15.21 8.89
CA THR A 26 -4.55 -16.04 9.59
C THR A 26 -3.70 -16.89 8.65
N ALA A 27 -4.22 -17.29 7.48
CA ALA A 27 -3.49 -18.06 6.49
C ALA A 27 -2.47 -17.22 5.69
N THR A 28 -2.70 -15.91 5.58
CA THR A 28 -1.98 -15.04 4.64
C THR A 28 -1.09 -14.01 5.32
N THR A 29 -1.15 -13.83 6.65
CA THR A 29 -0.34 -12.81 7.30
C THR A 29 0.09 -13.11 8.73
N LYS A 30 1.22 -12.51 9.09
CA LYS A 30 1.58 -12.18 10.47
C LYS A 30 1.40 -10.68 10.62
N PHE A 31 0.49 -10.25 11.49
CA PHE A 31 0.24 -8.82 11.74
C PHE A 31 1.06 -8.39 12.96
N LEU A 32 1.83 -7.30 12.82
CA LEU A 32 2.76 -6.82 13.86
C LEU A 32 3.78 -7.87 14.34
N GLY A 33 4.12 -8.85 13.50
CA GLY A 33 5.05 -9.94 13.83
C GLY A 33 4.40 -11.13 14.57
N LEU A 34 3.10 -11.09 14.84
CA LEU A 34 2.35 -12.17 15.46
C LEU A 34 1.41 -12.83 14.45
N PRO A 35 1.14 -14.15 14.56
CA PRO A 35 0.05 -14.75 13.79
C PRO A 35 -1.26 -14.05 14.17
N LEU A 36 -2.09 -13.71 13.18
CA LEU A 36 -3.40 -13.13 13.46
C LEU A 36 -4.23 -14.12 14.30
N PRO A 37 -5.01 -13.63 15.29
CA PRO A 37 -6.00 -14.45 15.98
C PRO A 37 -6.86 -15.26 15.00
N PRO A 38 -7.28 -16.47 15.39
CA PRO A 38 -8.19 -17.27 14.58
C PRO A 38 -9.45 -16.49 14.20
N PHE A 39 -9.93 -16.69 12.98
CA PHE A 39 -11.15 -16.05 12.43
C PHE A 39 -11.07 -14.53 12.23
N LEU A 40 -9.93 -13.89 12.50
CA LEU A 40 -9.71 -12.49 12.19
C LEU A 40 -9.51 -12.32 10.68
N LYS A 41 -10.30 -11.42 10.10
CA LYS A 41 -10.21 -10.98 8.72
C LYS A 41 -10.08 -9.48 8.68
N ILE A 42 -9.12 -9.00 7.89
CA ILE A 42 -8.90 -7.58 7.63
C ILE A 42 -9.16 -7.33 6.15
N ALA A 43 -10.26 -6.66 5.82
CA ALA A 43 -10.50 -6.22 4.45
C ALA A 43 -9.84 -4.85 4.23
N ILE A 44 -9.03 -4.74 3.18
CA ILE A 44 -8.32 -3.50 2.83
C ILE A 44 -9.08 -2.85 1.69
N VAL A 45 -9.65 -1.67 1.95
CA VAL A 45 -10.39 -0.89 0.95
C VAL A 45 -9.57 0.35 0.61
N PRO A 46 -8.91 0.39 -0.56
CA PRO A 46 -8.10 1.54 -0.97
C PRO A 46 -8.96 2.77 -1.25
N GLU A 47 -8.47 3.94 -0.83
CA GLU A 47 -9.05 5.26 -1.13
C GLU A 47 -8.14 6.06 -2.06
N ILE A 48 -6.81 5.91 -1.91
CA ILE A 48 -5.81 6.57 -2.76
C ILE A 48 -4.70 5.58 -3.04
N PHE A 49 -4.33 5.46 -4.31
CA PHE A 49 -3.08 4.85 -4.70
C PHE A 49 -2.55 5.56 -5.94
N ARG A 50 -1.60 6.49 -5.74
CA ARG A 50 -1.09 7.36 -6.80
C ARG A 50 0.26 7.93 -6.45
N GLY A 51 1.01 8.41 -7.42
CA GLY A 51 2.28 9.07 -7.16
C GLY A 51 3.13 9.22 -8.39
N ILE A 52 4.45 9.13 -8.22
CA ILE A 52 5.43 9.44 -9.25
C ILE A 52 6.40 8.27 -9.40
N ILE A 53 6.69 7.94 -10.65
CA ILE A 53 7.74 7.01 -11.04
C ILE A 53 8.75 7.79 -11.88
N ASN A 54 10.00 7.88 -11.42
CA ASN A 54 11.08 8.42 -12.21
C ASN A 54 11.73 7.26 -12.99
N LEU A 55 11.53 7.23 -14.31
CA LEU A 55 11.96 6.13 -15.18
C LEU A 55 13.48 6.10 -15.39
N GLU A 56 14.16 7.24 -15.25
CA GLU A 56 15.62 7.33 -15.41
C GLU A 56 16.35 6.80 -14.17
N SER A 57 15.93 7.24 -12.99
CA SER A 57 16.56 6.86 -11.72
C SER A 57 16.00 5.57 -11.11
N GLY A 58 14.85 5.11 -11.59
CA GLY A 58 14.07 4.01 -11.01
C GLY A 58 13.38 4.36 -9.69
N LYS A 59 13.42 5.62 -9.24
CA LYS A 59 12.78 6.03 -7.99
C LYS A 59 11.26 5.98 -8.12
N VAL A 60 10.60 5.40 -7.12
CA VAL A 60 9.14 5.27 -7.07
C VAL A 60 8.63 5.77 -5.73
N ASP A 61 7.67 6.71 -5.76
CA ASP A 61 7.02 7.26 -4.58
C ASP A 61 5.50 7.23 -4.79
N LEU A 62 4.79 6.37 -4.06
CA LEU A 62 3.34 6.19 -4.16
C LEU A 62 2.66 6.52 -2.83
N LYS A 63 1.76 7.50 -2.84
CA LYS A 63 0.85 7.73 -1.74
C LYS A 63 -0.18 6.61 -1.71
N PHE A 64 -0.27 5.93 -0.57
CA PHE A 64 -1.26 4.90 -0.29
C PHE A 64 -2.14 5.34 0.87
N LYS A 65 -3.45 5.26 0.68
CA LYS A 65 -4.45 5.48 1.73
C LYS A 65 -5.52 4.41 1.61
N ALA A 66 -5.85 3.76 2.72
CA ALA A 66 -6.87 2.73 2.74
C ALA A 66 -7.52 2.58 4.10
N LYS A 67 -8.75 2.07 4.09
CA LYS A 67 -9.48 1.64 5.28
C LYS A 67 -9.27 0.15 5.51
N PHE A 68 -8.83 -0.19 6.71
CA PHE A 68 -8.61 -1.57 7.14
C PHE A 68 -9.77 -1.98 8.04
N TRP A 69 -10.68 -2.78 7.50
CA TRP A 69 -11.88 -3.24 8.18
C TRP A 69 -11.62 -4.55 8.91
N PHE A 70 -11.63 -4.50 10.24
CA PHE A 70 -11.43 -5.66 11.09
C PHE A 70 -12.76 -6.36 11.39
N SER A 71 -12.77 -7.68 11.24
CA SER A 71 -13.91 -8.53 11.57
C SER A 71 -13.43 -9.85 12.14
N MET A 72 -14.15 -10.38 13.13
CA MET A 72 -13.85 -11.67 13.73
C MET A 72 -15.12 -12.52 13.80
N GLY A 73 -15.14 -13.62 13.04
CA GLY A 73 -16.34 -14.43 12.86
C GLY A 73 -17.53 -13.63 12.31
N SER A 74 -18.75 -14.01 12.69
CA SER A 74 -19.99 -13.32 12.30
C SER A 74 -20.44 -12.22 13.28
N ILE A 75 -19.79 -12.11 14.45
CA ILE A 75 -20.33 -11.39 15.61
C ILE A 75 -19.61 -10.05 15.80
N TYR A 76 -18.32 -9.98 15.51
CA TYR A 76 -17.50 -8.80 15.80
C TYR A 76 -17.06 -8.06 14.54
N LYS A 77 -17.25 -6.74 14.54
CA LYS A 77 -16.79 -5.79 13.53
C LYS A 77 -16.37 -4.50 14.21
N ALA A 78 -15.13 -4.08 13.99
CA ALA A 78 -14.62 -2.81 14.48
C ALA A 78 -14.83 -1.69 13.45
N PRO A 79 -14.83 -0.41 13.87
CA PRO A 79 -14.56 0.71 12.99
C PRO A 79 -13.25 0.49 12.20
N PRO A 80 -13.11 1.06 10.98
CA PRO A 80 -11.92 0.84 10.18
C PRO A 80 -10.72 1.60 10.75
N LEU A 81 -9.55 0.99 10.70
CA LEU A 81 -8.30 1.74 10.87
C LEU A 81 -7.99 2.46 9.57
N LEU A 82 -7.76 3.77 9.65
CA LEU A 82 -7.29 4.55 8.50
C LEU A 82 -5.77 4.47 8.45
N VAL A 83 -5.25 3.93 7.35
CA VAL A 83 -3.81 3.83 7.12
C VAL A 83 -3.45 4.74 5.96
N GLU A 84 -2.56 5.69 6.20
CA GLU A 84 -2.02 6.61 5.20
C GLU A 84 -0.49 6.60 5.27
N THR A 85 0.19 6.32 4.17
CA THR A 85 1.65 6.28 4.10
C THR A 85 2.17 6.60 2.71
N LEU A 86 3.45 6.97 2.63
CA LEU A 86 4.21 7.02 1.39
C LEU A 86 4.96 5.69 1.22
N LEU A 87 4.61 4.94 0.19
CA LEU A 87 5.37 3.77 -0.26
C LEU A 87 6.48 4.24 -1.19
N THR A 88 7.72 4.18 -0.72
CA THR A 88 8.90 4.66 -1.45
C THR A 88 9.86 3.52 -1.77
N SER A 89 10.56 3.61 -2.90
CA SER A 89 11.71 2.76 -3.23
C SER A 89 12.96 3.09 -2.42
N GLU A 90 12.96 4.19 -1.68
CA GLU A 90 14.05 4.62 -0.83
C GLU A 90 13.88 4.12 0.62
N GLU A 91 14.52 4.78 1.58
CA GLU A 91 14.35 4.50 3.01
C GLU A 91 13.09 5.18 3.57
N SER A 92 12.35 4.47 4.41
CA SER A 92 11.25 4.99 5.20
C SER A 92 11.50 4.71 6.68
N LYS A 93 11.45 5.75 7.52
CA LYS A 93 11.78 5.70 8.95
C LYS A 93 10.67 6.33 9.78
N GLY A 94 10.19 5.59 10.76
CA GLY A 94 9.43 6.10 11.91
C GLY A 94 10.27 6.06 13.18
N SER A 95 9.60 6.24 14.33
CA SER A 95 10.18 6.23 15.66
C SER A 95 10.53 4.81 16.15
N LEU A 96 9.77 3.80 15.74
CA LEU A 96 9.90 2.40 16.17
C LEU A 96 10.22 1.45 15.01
N ARG A 97 9.78 1.80 13.79
CA ARG A 97 9.92 0.95 12.61
C ARG A 97 10.67 1.67 11.50
N SER A 98 11.39 0.90 10.68
CA SER A 98 12.01 1.41 9.46
C SER A 98 12.08 0.32 8.40
N GLY A 99 12.19 0.74 7.15
CA GLY A 99 12.39 -0.13 6.01
C GLY A 99 13.22 0.53 4.93
N SER A 100 13.87 -0.29 4.12
CA SER A 100 14.56 0.15 2.91
C SER A 100 13.94 -0.54 1.70
N GLY A 101 13.54 0.28 0.73
CA GLY A 101 13.03 -0.15 -0.56
C GLY A 101 14.14 -0.56 -1.53
N ARG A 102 13.74 -0.82 -2.76
CA ARG A 102 14.61 -1.05 -3.91
C ARG A 102 13.98 -0.35 -5.11
N ARG A 103 14.77 0.48 -5.78
CA ARG A 103 14.39 1.15 -7.02
C ARG A 103 13.95 0.15 -8.09
N LEU A 104 13.14 0.65 -9.00
CA LEU A 104 12.70 -0.06 -10.20
C LEU A 104 13.91 -0.48 -11.02
N ASP A 105 14.01 -1.79 -11.30
CA ASP A 105 15.02 -2.35 -12.20
C ASP A 105 14.52 -2.41 -13.65
N GLU A 106 15.41 -2.82 -14.56
CA GLU A 106 15.12 -2.93 -16.00
C GLU A 106 14.02 -3.95 -16.31
N GLU A 107 13.78 -4.92 -15.42
CA GLU A 107 12.68 -5.88 -15.52
C GLU A 107 11.36 -5.35 -14.89
N GLY A 108 11.35 -4.09 -14.46
CA GLY A 108 10.20 -3.44 -13.85
C GLY A 108 9.93 -3.88 -12.41
N ARG A 109 10.86 -4.57 -11.73
CA ARG A 109 10.68 -5.01 -10.34
C ARG A 109 11.17 -3.93 -9.38
N CYS A 110 10.41 -3.69 -8.31
CA CYS A 110 10.81 -2.80 -7.24
C CYS A 110 10.35 -3.34 -5.88
N LYS A 111 10.87 -2.75 -4.81
CA LYS A 111 10.38 -2.96 -3.45
C LYS A 111 10.06 -1.59 -2.87
N LEU A 112 8.81 -1.36 -2.53
CA LEU A 112 8.39 -0.14 -1.86
C LEU A 112 8.20 -0.40 -0.37
N VAL A 113 8.60 0.57 0.44
CA VAL A 113 8.44 0.54 1.89
C VAL A 113 7.78 1.82 2.37
N GLY A 114 6.96 1.71 3.41
CA GLY A 114 6.34 2.87 4.03
C GLY A 114 6.10 2.61 5.51
N VAL A 115 6.37 3.59 6.36
CA VAL A 115 5.99 3.57 7.76
C VAL A 115 4.74 4.41 7.93
N ALA A 116 3.75 3.88 8.65
CA ALA A 116 2.52 4.60 8.97
C ALA A 116 2.24 4.50 10.47
N THR A 117 1.87 5.62 11.07
CA THR A 117 1.28 5.63 12.41
C THR A 117 -0.22 5.36 12.28
N VAL A 118 -0.71 4.41 13.09
CA VAL A 118 -2.12 4.05 13.14
C VAL A 118 -2.70 4.57 14.43
N GLU A 119 -3.66 5.48 14.31
CA GLU A 119 -4.31 6.14 15.45
C GLU A 119 -5.35 5.22 16.12
N PRO A 120 -5.64 5.43 17.42
CA PRO A 120 -6.74 4.77 18.11
C PRO A 120 -8.09 5.05 17.44
N ILE A 121 -9.00 4.09 17.55
CA ILE A 121 -10.38 4.21 17.07
C ILE A 121 -11.36 4.12 18.24
N ASP A 122 -12.65 4.31 17.97
CA ASP A 122 -13.74 4.11 18.93
C ASP A 122 -14.01 2.60 19.16
N ASP A 123 -12.97 1.87 19.55
CA ASP A 123 -13.02 0.45 19.90
C ASP A 123 -11.87 0.11 20.86
N PHE A 124 -12.19 -0.02 22.15
CA PHE A 124 -11.21 -0.29 23.20
C PHE A 124 -10.50 -1.65 23.03
N PHE A 125 -11.21 -2.66 22.51
CA PHE A 125 -10.63 -3.97 22.27
C PHE A 125 -9.57 -3.89 21.17
N MET A 126 -9.87 -3.25 20.03
CA MET A 126 -8.88 -3.06 18.96
C MET A 126 -7.69 -2.23 19.40
N ASN A 127 -7.95 -1.12 20.10
CA ASN A 127 -6.88 -0.25 20.58
C ASN A 127 -5.92 -1.03 21.49
N SER A 128 -6.46 -1.85 22.40
CA SER A 128 -5.65 -2.67 23.30
C SER A 128 -4.96 -3.84 22.57
N PHE A 129 -5.66 -4.50 21.65
CA PHE A 129 -5.14 -5.65 20.91
C PHE A 129 -3.97 -5.27 19.98
N LEU A 130 -4.03 -4.08 19.39
CA LEU A 130 -3.00 -3.57 18.47
C LEU A 130 -2.02 -2.61 19.11
N ASP A 131 -2.18 -2.32 20.40
CA ASP A 131 -1.36 -1.35 21.13
C ASP A 131 -1.36 0.05 20.47
N LEU A 132 -2.56 0.54 20.12
CA LEU A 132 -2.72 1.82 19.43
C LEU A 132 -2.53 3.03 20.38
N PRO A 133 -1.89 4.12 19.94
CA PRO A 133 -1.29 4.31 18.61
C PRO A 133 -0.04 3.46 18.42
N THR A 134 0.13 2.92 17.22
CA THR A 134 1.31 2.11 16.89
C THR A 134 1.86 2.43 15.50
N GLU A 135 3.12 2.07 15.25
CA GLU A 135 3.72 2.15 13.92
C GLU A 135 3.67 0.81 13.20
N CYS A 136 3.24 0.86 11.94
CA CYS A 136 3.28 -0.27 11.03
C CYS A 136 4.28 -0.03 9.89
N LEU A 137 4.97 -1.09 9.49
CA LEU A 137 5.83 -1.11 8.31
C LEU A 137 5.11 -1.83 7.17
N ALA A 138 4.80 -1.10 6.10
CA ALA A 138 4.34 -1.66 4.85
C ALA A 138 5.54 -2.05 3.97
N ILE A 139 5.48 -3.24 3.38
CA ILE A 139 6.44 -3.71 2.39
C ILE A 139 5.66 -4.22 1.19
N LEU A 140 5.89 -3.61 0.02
CA LEU A 140 5.27 -3.97 -1.24
C LEU A 140 6.36 -4.38 -2.23
N ASN A 141 6.46 -5.66 -2.55
CA ASN A 141 7.22 -6.11 -3.72
C ASN A 141 6.30 -5.99 -4.92
N ALA A 142 6.72 -5.26 -5.95
CA ALA A 142 5.91 -5.00 -7.12
C ALA A 142 6.67 -5.25 -8.42
N THR A 143 5.92 -5.55 -9.47
CA THR A 143 6.37 -5.52 -10.86
C THR A 143 5.50 -4.52 -11.59
N ILE A 144 6.11 -3.51 -12.19
CA ILE A 144 5.45 -2.43 -12.92
C ILE A 144 5.75 -2.64 -14.41
N THR A 145 4.70 -2.82 -15.20
CA THR A 145 4.78 -3.00 -16.65
C THR A 145 4.16 -1.80 -17.34
N PHE A 146 4.89 -1.19 -18.26
CA PHE A 146 4.40 -0.10 -19.10
C PHE A 146 3.90 -0.69 -20.42
N SER A 147 2.59 -0.68 -20.65
CA SER A 147 2.01 -0.98 -21.95
C SER A 147 2.10 0.26 -22.84
N LYS A 148 2.64 0.10 -24.04
CA LYS A 148 2.55 1.11 -25.08
C LYS A 148 1.17 0.97 -25.71
N ASP A 149 0.32 1.98 -25.65
CA ASP A 149 -0.91 1.99 -26.45
C ASP A 149 -0.50 1.91 -27.93
N GLU A 150 -0.96 0.89 -28.64
CA GLU A 150 -0.86 0.87 -30.11
C GLU A 150 -1.89 1.84 -30.68
N ASP A 151 -1.40 2.88 -31.36
CA ASP A 151 -2.21 3.80 -32.16
C ASP A 151 -3.12 3.02 -33.13
N PHE A 152 -4.43 3.04 -32.88
CA PHE A 152 -5.41 2.58 -33.87
C PHE A 152 -5.50 3.62 -34.99
N LYS A 153 -4.86 3.25 -36.09
CA LYS A 153 -4.89 3.77 -37.46
C LYS A 153 -6.11 4.64 -37.81
N LEU A 154 -5.84 5.86 -38.29
CA LEU A 154 -6.72 6.59 -39.20
C LEU A 154 -6.93 5.74 -40.45
N ASN A 155 -8.16 5.25 -40.65
CA ASN A 155 -8.60 4.84 -41.97
C ASN A 155 -8.94 6.12 -42.75
N LEU A 156 -8.19 6.35 -43.84
CA LEU A 156 -8.55 7.26 -44.92
C LEU A 156 -9.87 6.81 -45.56
#